data_AF-A0A433SMZ5-F1
#
_entry.id   AF-A0A433SMZ5-F1
#
_cell.length_a   1.000
_cell.length_b   1.000
_cell.length_c   1.000
_cell.angle_alpha   90.00
_cell.angle_beta   90.00
_cell.angle_gamma   90.00
#
_symmetry.space_group_name_H-M   'P 1'
#
loop_
_entity.id
_entity.type
_entity.pdbx_description
1 polymer ?
#
loop_
_entity_poly.entity_id
_entity_poly.type
_entity_poly.pdbx_seq_one_letter_code
_entity_poly.pdbx_strand_id
1 'polypeptide(L)'
;MQINWSGDGSAEKAVRNGGAGIYIKYPGGEEDKISIPTGVFSTNYKAEATAIQEGAAHVQSSPHSTKNIVFLTDALSVLQALKSSKNKDLNDLTSALTSLSQTHTIALQWIPSHCNVFGNETADLLAKKAAALQQNDYTTTYSEAKTIIHAQQHEEWLQEHPNHVQNDAYHALTRAEQVVIFRLRTGHNRLNHHLYTKLHIGTSDQCTCQTGGQTVIHVLQHCPMYENLRNLMWPQDTPMAQKLYGSLEDLRRTATFMSETGLSI
;
A
#
# COMPACT_ATOMS: atom_id res chain seq x y z
N MET A 1 -5.30 8.80 -38.07
CA MET A 1 -5.06 10.18 -37.59
C MET A 1 -5.47 10.21 -36.13
N GLN A 2 -4.52 10.37 -35.22
CA GLN A 2 -4.62 10.00 -33.80
C GLN A 2 -4.43 11.26 -32.95
N ILE A 3 -5.43 11.62 -32.14
CA ILE A 3 -5.20 12.51 -31.00
C ILE A 3 -4.49 11.69 -29.93
N ASN A 4 -3.32 12.14 -29.49
CA ASN A 4 -2.64 11.59 -28.32
C ASN A 4 -3.00 12.47 -27.12
N TRP A 5 -3.82 11.91 -26.24
CA TRP A 5 -4.16 12.52 -24.96
C TRP A 5 -3.29 11.89 -23.86
N SER A 6 -2.82 12.68 -22.91
CA SER A 6 -2.18 12.19 -21.69
C SER A 6 -2.80 12.87 -20.49
N GLY A 7 -3.15 12.09 -19.47
CA GLY A 7 -3.66 12.63 -18.22
C GLY A 7 -3.19 11.87 -17.00
N ASP A 8 -2.86 12.65 -15.98
CA ASP A 8 -2.31 12.23 -14.69
C ASP A 8 -3.01 13.00 -13.57
N GLY A 9 -3.10 12.37 -12.40
CA GLY A 9 -3.73 12.88 -11.20
C GLY A 9 -2.76 12.93 -10.03
N SER A 10 -2.54 14.11 -9.46
CA SER A 10 -1.70 14.29 -8.27
C SER A 10 -2.54 14.73 -7.09
N ALA A 11 -2.33 14.14 -5.92
CA ALA A 11 -2.82 14.64 -4.64
C ALA A 11 -1.68 14.77 -3.63
N GLU A 12 -1.63 15.91 -2.94
CA GLU A 12 -0.74 16.15 -1.82
C GLU A 12 -1.03 15.15 -0.69
N LYS A 13 0.02 14.47 -0.20
CA LYS A 13 -0.09 13.35 0.75
C LYS A 13 -1.11 12.27 0.32
N ALA A 14 -1.33 12.12 -1.00
CA ALA A 14 -2.29 11.20 -1.61
C ALA A 14 -3.79 11.46 -1.33
N VAL A 15 -4.15 12.54 -0.63
CA VAL A 15 -5.54 12.78 -0.21
C VAL A 15 -6.00 14.25 -0.18
N ARG A 16 -5.10 15.22 -0.42
CA ARG A 16 -5.42 16.66 -0.40
C ARG A 16 -4.99 17.36 -1.67
N ASN A 17 -5.62 18.51 -1.96
CA ASN A 17 -5.24 19.43 -3.03
C ASN A 17 -4.96 18.71 -4.36
N GLY A 18 -6.00 18.07 -4.90
CA GLY A 18 -5.85 17.29 -6.11
C GLY A 18 -5.71 18.15 -7.36
N GLY A 19 -5.00 17.62 -8.35
CA GLY A 19 -4.84 18.24 -9.66
C GLY A 19 -4.89 17.21 -10.77
N ALA A 20 -5.68 17.50 -11.80
CA ALA A 20 -5.73 16.75 -13.04
C ALA A 20 -5.01 17.55 -14.13
N GLY A 21 -4.08 16.89 -14.83
CA GLY A 21 -3.38 17.46 -15.97
C GLY A 21 -3.83 16.78 -17.26
N ILE A 22 -4.02 17.55 -18.32
CA ILE A 22 -4.41 17.03 -19.63
C ILE A 22 -3.53 17.68 -20.69
N TYR A 23 -2.86 16.84 -21.48
CA TYR A 23 -2.14 17.25 -22.69
C TYR A 23 -2.76 16.59 -23.90
N ILE A 24 -3.09 17.38 -24.93
CA ILE A 24 -3.69 16.92 -26.17
C ILE A 24 -2.80 17.34 -27.32
N LYS A 25 -2.38 16.39 -28.15
CA LYS A 25 -1.67 16.68 -29.39
C LYS A 25 -2.54 16.35 -30.60
N TYR A 26 -2.85 17.38 -31.38
CA TYR A 26 -3.61 17.23 -32.61
C TYR A 26 -2.70 16.86 -33.80
N PRO A 27 -3.25 16.21 -34.84
CA PRO A 27 -2.49 15.84 -36.03
C PRO A 27 -1.88 17.01 -36.79
N GLY A 28 -2.49 18.20 -36.69
CA GLY A 28 -1.98 19.44 -37.29
C GLY A 28 -0.76 20.02 -36.56
N GLY A 29 -0.32 19.40 -35.46
CA GLY A 29 0.76 19.90 -34.61
C GLY A 29 0.31 20.86 -33.52
N GLU A 30 -0.96 21.26 -33.52
CA GLU A 30 -1.57 22.04 -32.44
C GLU A 30 -1.61 21.23 -31.14
N GLU A 31 -1.47 21.95 -30.01
CA GLU A 31 -1.41 21.36 -28.68
C GLU A 31 -2.36 22.09 -27.72
N ASP A 32 -3.14 21.33 -26.95
CA ASP A 32 -3.87 21.87 -25.80
C ASP A 32 -3.24 21.36 -24.50
N LYS A 33 -3.19 22.25 -23.51
CA LYS A 33 -2.65 22.00 -22.17
C LYS A 33 -3.65 22.52 -21.15
N ILE A 34 -4.22 21.62 -20.36
CA ILE A 34 -5.29 21.93 -19.41
C ILE A 34 -4.88 21.46 -18.02
N SER A 35 -5.09 22.31 -17.03
CA SER A 35 -4.82 22.07 -15.62
C SER A 35 -6.11 22.31 -14.83
N ILE A 36 -6.59 21.28 -14.12
CA ILE A 36 -7.89 21.32 -13.44
C ILE A 36 -7.71 20.97 -11.95
N PRO A 37 -7.99 21.89 -11.02
CA PRO A 37 -8.01 21.58 -9.60
C PRO A 37 -9.18 20.63 -9.28
N THR A 38 -8.92 19.51 -8.61
CA THR A 38 -9.93 18.46 -8.36
C THR A 38 -10.50 18.48 -6.94
N GLY A 39 -10.12 19.48 -6.15
CA GLY A 39 -10.69 19.81 -4.85
C GLY A 39 -9.71 19.66 -3.70
N VAL A 40 -10.09 20.26 -2.56
CA VAL A 40 -9.30 20.24 -1.31
C VAL A 40 -9.10 18.80 -0.82
N PHE A 41 -10.11 17.96 -1.00
CA PHE A 41 -10.10 16.53 -0.69
C PHE A 41 -10.21 15.75 -1.99
N SER A 42 -9.10 15.16 -2.42
CA SER A 42 -9.03 14.44 -3.68
C SER A 42 -7.97 13.35 -3.59
N THR A 43 -8.30 12.16 -4.07
CA THR A 43 -7.35 11.05 -4.19
C THR A 43 -6.71 11.08 -5.58
N ASN A 44 -5.53 10.48 -5.74
CA ASN A 44 -4.91 10.32 -7.07
C ASN A 44 -5.89 9.67 -8.06
N TYR A 45 -6.60 8.62 -7.62
CA TYR A 45 -7.61 7.93 -8.43
C TYR A 45 -8.70 8.87 -8.95
N LYS A 46 -9.21 9.79 -8.12
CA LYS A 46 -10.18 10.78 -8.57
C LYS A 46 -9.57 11.74 -9.57
N ALA A 47 -8.38 12.27 -9.29
CA ALA A 47 -7.72 13.20 -10.16
C ALA A 47 -7.42 12.58 -11.55
N GLU A 48 -6.97 11.32 -11.58
CA GLU A 48 -6.78 10.53 -12.79
C GLU A 48 -8.09 10.32 -13.57
N ALA A 49 -9.18 9.94 -12.88
CA ALA A 49 -10.48 9.76 -13.51
C ALA A 49 -11.05 11.08 -14.06
N THR A 50 -10.90 12.19 -13.31
CA THR A 50 -11.28 13.54 -13.73
C THR A 50 -10.50 13.96 -14.97
N ALA A 51 -9.20 13.67 -15.04
CA ALA A 51 -8.40 13.98 -16.22
C ALA A 51 -9.00 13.33 -17.48
N ILE A 52 -9.31 12.03 -17.43
CA ILE A 52 -9.89 11.32 -18.58
C ILE A 52 -11.27 11.89 -18.93
N GLN A 53 -12.11 12.15 -17.93
CA GLN A 53 -13.46 12.67 -18.12
C GLN A 53 -13.45 14.04 -18.81
N GLU A 54 -12.69 14.99 -18.27
CA GLU A 54 -12.59 16.35 -18.81
C GLU A 54 -11.88 16.36 -20.16
N GLY A 55 -10.89 15.48 -20.34
CA GLY A 55 -10.26 15.25 -21.64
C GLY A 55 -11.26 14.80 -22.70
N ALA A 56 -12.15 13.85 -22.37
CA ALA A 56 -13.19 13.39 -23.27
C ALA A 56 -14.20 14.50 -23.61
N ALA A 57 -14.62 15.27 -22.62
CA ALA A 57 -15.53 16.41 -22.81
C ALA A 57 -14.91 17.52 -23.68
N HIS A 58 -13.61 17.82 -23.49
CA HIS A 58 -12.88 18.80 -24.28
C HIS A 58 -12.73 18.38 -25.74
N VAL A 59 -12.42 17.11 -26.00
CA VAL A 59 -12.33 16.62 -27.39
C VAL A 59 -13.71 16.62 -28.06
N GLN A 60 -14.77 16.30 -27.33
CA GLN A 60 -16.15 16.34 -27.86
C GLN A 60 -16.58 17.74 -28.33
N SER A 61 -16.11 18.80 -27.65
CA SER A 61 -16.43 20.20 -27.99
C SER A 61 -15.43 20.84 -28.96
N SER A 62 -14.34 20.14 -29.28
CA SER A 62 -13.27 20.66 -30.13
C SER A 62 -13.73 20.78 -31.60
N PRO A 63 -13.33 21.85 -32.32
CA PRO A 63 -13.64 21.99 -33.74
C PRO A 63 -12.86 21.02 -34.65
N HIS A 64 -11.92 20.25 -34.08
CA HIS A 64 -11.07 19.32 -34.80
C HIS A 64 -11.81 18.08 -35.29
N SER A 65 -11.75 17.79 -36.60
CA SER A 65 -12.51 16.71 -37.28
C SER A 65 -11.82 15.33 -37.22
N THR A 66 -11.14 14.99 -36.13
CA THR A 66 -10.40 13.72 -36.04
C THR A 66 -11.32 12.60 -35.58
N LYS A 67 -11.53 11.56 -36.39
CA LYS A 67 -12.38 10.42 -36.00
C LYS A 67 -11.79 9.48 -34.95
N ASN A 68 -10.46 9.40 -34.83
CA ASN A 68 -9.79 8.42 -33.95
C ASN A 68 -9.04 9.13 -32.82
N ILE A 69 -9.32 8.72 -31.58
CA ILE A 69 -8.76 9.30 -30.37
C ILE A 69 -8.11 8.19 -29.55
N VAL A 70 -6.90 8.45 -29.05
CA VAL A 70 -6.20 7.55 -28.14
C VAL A 70 -5.90 8.29 -26.85
N PHE A 71 -6.49 7.80 -25.76
CA PHE A 71 -6.21 8.24 -24.40
C PHE A 71 -5.05 7.42 -23.85
N LEU A 72 -3.92 8.07 -23.59
CA LEU A 72 -2.76 7.49 -22.91
C LEU A 72 -2.84 7.87 -21.42
N THR A 73 -2.72 6.92 -20.52
CA THR A 73 -2.69 7.20 -19.08
C THR A 73 -1.90 6.14 -18.32
N ASP A 74 -1.24 6.52 -17.24
CA ASP A 74 -0.62 5.60 -16.29
C ASP A 74 -1.57 5.13 -15.18
N ALA A 75 -2.80 5.64 -15.16
CA ALA A 75 -3.90 5.29 -14.25
C ALA A 75 -4.47 3.88 -14.48
N LEU A 76 -3.66 2.84 -14.24
CA LEU A 76 -4.06 1.44 -14.42
C LEU A 76 -5.31 1.09 -13.59
N SER A 77 -5.40 1.65 -12.39
CA SER A 77 -6.52 1.46 -11.46
C SER A 77 -7.85 1.93 -12.05
N VAL A 78 -7.87 3.10 -12.70
CA VAL A 78 -9.06 3.66 -13.39
C VAL A 78 -9.45 2.78 -14.58
N LEU A 79 -8.47 2.34 -15.38
CA LEU A 79 -8.74 1.46 -16.54
C LEU A 79 -9.28 0.09 -16.12
N GLN A 80 -8.79 -0.47 -15.02
CA GLN A 80 -9.31 -1.71 -14.43
C GLN A 80 -10.74 -1.52 -13.91
N ALA A 81 -11.00 -0.41 -13.24
CA ALA A 81 -12.33 -0.07 -12.74
C ALA A 81 -13.36 0.10 -13.88
N LEU A 82 -12.99 0.74 -14.98
CA LEU A 82 -13.84 0.90 -16.19
C LEU A 82 -14.24 -0.44 -16.83
N LYS A 83 -13.38 -1.47 -16.73
CA LYS A 83 -13.72 -2.83 -17.19
C LYS A 83 -14.76 -3.51 -16.29
N SER A 84 -14.87 -3.07 -15.03
CA SER A 84 -15.82 -3.63 -14.06
C SER A 84 -17.09 -2.78 -14.01
N SER A 85 -18.22 -3.30 -14.50
CA SER A 85 -19.51 -2.59 -14.58
C SER A 85 -20.18 -2.27 -13.23
N LYS A 86 -19.45 -2.37 -12.10
CA LYS A 86 -19.98 -2.27 -10.74
C LYS A 86 -19.59 -0.99 -10.00
N ASN A 87 -18.75 -0.14 -10.58
CA ASN A 87 -18.19 1.00 -9.87
C ASN A 87 -19.03 2.27 -10.10
N LYS A 88 -19.96 2.57 -9.17
CA LYS A 88 -20.86 3.72 -9.26
C LYS A 88 -20.13 5.07 -9.31
N ASP A 89 -18.93 5.12 -8.75
CA ASP A 89 -18.09 6.33 -8.69
C ASP A 89 -17.52 6.75 -10.06
N LEU A 90 -17.69 5.93 -11.11
CA LEU A 90 -17.25 6.23 -12.48
C LEU A 90 -18.41 6.46 -13.47
N ASN A 91 -19.63 6.68 -12.99
CA ASN A 91 -20.78 6.87 -13.89
C ASN A 91 -20.58 8.06 -14.83
N ASP A 92 -20.04 9.16 -14.34
CA ASP A 92 -19.82 10.38 -15.13
C ASP A 92 -18.73 10.17 -16.20
N LEU A 93 -17.59 9.58 -15.80
CA LEU A 93 -16.53 9.18 -16.72
C LEU A 93 -17.02 8.21 -17.80
N THR A 94 -17.77 7.19 -17.41
CA THR A 94 -18.33 6.18 -18.32
C THR A 94 -19.30 6.85 -19.31
N SER A 95 -20.12 7.79 -18.83
CA SER A 95 -21.07 8.54 -19.65
C SER A 95 -20.36 9.46 -20.65
N ALA A 96 -19.29 10.14 -20.23
CA ALA A 96 -18.47 10.99 -21.08
C ALA A 96 -17.80 10.17 -22.21
N LEU A 97 -17.16 9.05 -21.86
CA LEU A 97 -16.54 8.16 -22.84
C LEU A 97 -17.57 7.52 -23.80
N THR A 98 -18.73 7.13 -23.28
CA THR A 98 -19.83 6.58 -24.09
C THR A 98 -20.34 7.61 -25.08
N SER A 99 -20.56 8.86 -24.63
CA SER A 99 -21.01 9.96 -25.51
C SER A 99 -19.99 10.25 -26.61
N LEU A 100 -18.70 10.29 -26.26
CA LEU A 100 -17.62 10.48 -27.23
C LEU A 100 -17.58 9.32 -28.25
N SER A 101 -17.84 8.08 -27.82
CA SER A 101 -17.80 6.89 -28.68
C SER A 101 -18.90 6.86 -29.75
N GLN A 102 -19.95 7.67 -29.60
CA GLN A 102 -21.02 7.78 -30.60
C GLN A 102 -20.54 8.46 -31.89
N THR A 103 -19.52 9.31 -31.78
CA THR A 103 -19.00 10.13 -32.90
C THR A 103 -17.56 9.79 -33.26
N HIS A 104 -16.83 9.18 -32.32
CA HIS A 104 -15.40 8.91 -32.43
C HIS A 104 -15.07 7.45 -32.14
N THR A 105 -14.02 6.94 -32.79
CA THR A 105 -13.37 5.68 -32.39
C THR A 105 -12.36 5.98 -31.30
N ILE A 106 -12.60 5.44 -30.11
CA ILE A 106 -11.78 5.69 -28.92
C ILE A 106 -10.96 4.45 -28.57
N ALA A 107 -9.69 4.63 -28.25
CA ALA A 107 -8.89 3.65 -27.54
C ALA A 107 -8.36 4.22 -26.22
N LEU A 108 -8.44 3.43 -25.16
CA LEU A 108 -7.79 3.71 -23.87
C LEU A 108 -6.55 2.82 -23.79
N GLN A 109 -5.37 3.42 -23.68
CA GLN A 109 -4.09 2.73 -23.65
C GLN A 109 -3.33 3.09 -22.37
N TRP A 110 -3.03 2.06 -21.58
CA TRP A 110 -2.16 2.24 -20.43
C TRP A 110 -0.71 2.46 -20.88
N ILE A 111 -0.02 3.40 -20.25
CA ILE A 111 1.42 3.63 -20.42
C ILE A 111 2.12 3.63 -19.07
N PRO A 112 3.38 3.20 -18.97
CA PRO A 112 4.12 3.26 -17.72
C PRO A 112 4.48 4.70 -17.36
N SER A 113 4.34 5.04 -16.08
CA SER A 113 4.77 6.34 -15.55
C SER A 113 6.30 6.47 -15.53
N HIS A 114 6.81 7.70 -15.50
CA HIS A 114 8.25 8.05 -15.41
C HIS A 114 9.17 7.40 -16.45
N CYS A 115 8.66 7.14 -17.66
CA CYS A 115 9.42 6.52 -18.74
C CYS A 115 9.82 7.51 -19.86
N ASN A 116 9.95 8.81 -19.57
CA ASN A 116 10.29 9.85 -20.56
C ASN A 116 9.32 9.95 -21.75
N VAL A 117 8.04 9.62 -21.53
CA VAL A 117 6.98 9.84 -22.53
C VAL A 117 6.55 11.30 -22.43
N PHE A 118 7.00 12.13 -23.38
CA PHE A 118 6.80 13.58 -23.38
C PHE A 118 5.36 14.03 -23.04
N GLY A 119 4.35 13.40 -23.64
CA GLY A 119 2.94 13.73 -23.38
C GLY A 119 2.53 13.44 -21.93
N ASN A 120 2.97 12.31 -21.38
CA ASN A 120 2.69 11.92 -19.99
C ASN A 120 3.39 12.85 -19.00
N GLU A 121 4.66 13.17 -19.24
CA GLU A 121 5.42 14.10 -18.39
C GLU A 121 4.82 15.51 -18.41
N THR A 122 4.32 15.93 -19.57
CA THR A 122 3.61 17.20 -19.68
C THR A 122 2.31 17.17 -18.88
N ALA A 123 1.56 16.07 -18.92
CA ALA A 123 0.35 15.89 -18.13
C ALA A 123 0.61 15.88 -16.62
N ASP A 124 1.63 15.14 -16.15
CA ASP A 124 2.07 15.12 -14.75
C ASP A 124 2.45 16.54 -14.26
N LEU A 125 3.21 17.29 -15.08
CA LEU A 125 3.53 18.69 -14.78
C LEU A 125 2.27 19.56 -14.66
N LEU A 126 1.29 19.37 -15.54
CA LEU A 126 0.02 20.09 -15.50
C LEU A 126 -0.83 19.71 -14.29
N ALA A 127 -0.80 18.44 -13.88
CA ALA A 127 -1.48 17.93 -12.68
C ALA A 127 -0.88 18.54 -11.41
N LYS A 128 0.46 18.57 -11.30
CA LYS A 128 1.18 19.23 -10.20
C LYS A 128 0.89 20.73 -10.13
N LYS A 129 0.85 21.41 -11.29
CA LYS A 129 0.44 22.82 -11.34
C LYS A 129 -0.99 23.02 -10.87
N ALA A 130 -1.90 22.15 -11.30
CA ALA A 130 -3.31 22.20 -10.90
C ALA A 130 -3.50 21.99 -9.39
N ALA A 131 -2.75 21.06 -8.79
CA ALA A 131 -2.75 20.82 -7.34
C ALA A 131 -2.36 22.07 -6.54
N ALA A 132 -1.49 22.93 -7.09
CA ALA A 132 -1.06 24.18 -6.48
C ALA A 132 -2.02 25.37 -6.70
N LEU A 133 -3.07 25.21 -7.53
CA LEU A 133 -4.09 26.25 -7.71
C LEU A 133 -5.05 26.32 -6.52
N GLN A 134 -5.85 27.39 -6.46
CA GLN A 134 -6.91 27.50 -5.46
C GLN A 134 -7.91 26.35 -5.63
N GLN A 135 -8.05 25.56 -4.57
CA GLN A 135 -8.93 24.40 -4.53
C GLN A 135 -10.31 24.80 -4.02
N ASN A 136 -11.36 24.32 -4.68
CA ASN A 136 -12.72 24.46 -4.19
C ASN A 136 -13.04 23.31 -3.21
N ASP A 137 -13.75 23.64 -2.14
CA ASP A 137 -14.23 22.67 -1.15
C ASP A 137 -15.56 22.06 -1.64
N TYR A 138 -15.47 20.99 -2.44
CA TYR A 138 -16.63 20.24 -2.90
C TYR A 138 -17.08 19.21 -1.86
N THR A 139 -18.36 18.85 -1.89
CA THR A 139 -18.90 17.74 -1.08
C THR A 139 -18.10 16.47 -1.33
N THR A 140 -17.39 16.00 -0.31
CA THR A 140 -16.58 14.79 -0.35
C THR A 140 -17.48 13.55 -0.31
N THR A 141 -17.23 12.59 -1.18
CA THR A 141 -17.93 11.30 -1.16
C THR A 141 -17.55 10.49 0.08
N TYR A 142 -18.40 9.52 0.46
CA TYR A 142 -18.09 8.61 1.57
C TYR A 142 -16.78 7.83 1.34
N SER A 143 -16.52 7.40 0.11
CA SER A 143 -15.31 6.65 -0.27
C SER A 143 -14.04 7.48 -0.06
N GLU A 144 -14.07 8.75 -0.47
CA GLU A 144 -12.98 9.70 -0.25
C GLU A 144 -12.78 9.98 1.24
N ALA A 145 -13.85 10.32 1.97
CA ALA A 145 -13.79 10.59 3.39
C ALA A 145 -13.19 9.40 4.17
N LYS A 146 -13.62 8.17 3.84
CA LYS A 146 -13.07 6.95 4.41
C LYS A 146 -11.57 6.81 4.12
N THR A 147 -11.15 7.04 2.88
CA THR A 147 -9.73 6.97 2.49
C THR A 147 -8.88 8.00 3.24
N ILE A 148 -9.37 9.24 3.35
CA ILE A 148 -8.71 10.32 4.09
C ILE A 148 -8.55 9.96 5.57
N ILE A 149 -9.62 9.48 6.21
CA ILE A 149 -9.61 9.11 7.63
C ILE A 149 -8.61 7.97 7.87
N HIS A 150 -8.61 6.93 7.04
CA HIS A 150 -7.65 5.84 7.17
C HIS A 150 -6.20 6.29 6.99
N ALA A 151 -5.94 7.17 6.01
CA ALA A 151 -4.61 7.72 5.79
C ALA A 151 -4.11 8.54 6.99
N GLN A 152 -4.99 9.40 7.54
CA GLN A 152 -4.66 10.20 8.71
C GLN A 152 -4.43 9.33 9.96
N GLN A 153 -5.31 8.36 10.22
CA GLN A 153 -5.14 7.41 11.33
C GLN A 153 -3.83 6.63 11.21
N HIS A 154 -3.43 6.26 10.00
CA HIS A 154 -2.17 5.57 9.79
C HIS A 154 -0.96 6.47 10.07
N GLU A 155 -1.00 7.74 9.66
CA GLU A 155 0.05 8.73 9.95
C GLU A 155 0.18 8.97 11.46
N GLU A 156 -0.94 9.15 12.17
CA GLU A 156 -0.99 9.28 13.63
C GLU A 156 -0.42 8.03 14.32
N TRP A 157 -0.82 6.84 13.87
CA TRP A 157 -0.32 5.59 14.43
C TRP A 157 1.19 5.40 14.23
N LEU A 158 1.74 5.78 13.06
CA LEU A 158 3.18 5.74 12.78
C LEU A 158 3.97 6.71 13.68
N GLN A 159 3.40 7.88 14.00
CA GLN A 159 4.00 8.82 14.95
C GLN A 159 4.03 8.27 16.38
N GLU A 160 2.97 7.58 16.80
CA GLU A 160 2.91 6.90 18.10
C GLU A 160 3.82 5.67 18.18
N HIS A 161 4.14 5.06 17.03
CA HIS A 161 4.92 3.82 16.94
C HIS A 161 6.16 4.00 16.05
N PRO A 162 7.12 4.87 16.42
CA PRO A 162 8.29 5.20 15.59
C PRO A 162 9.21 4.00 15.35
N ASN A 163 9.15 2.99 16.23
CA ASN A 163 9.92 1.76 16.12
C ASN A 163 9.16 0.63 15.39
N HIS A 164 8.03 0.92 14.74
CA HIS A 164 7.34 -0.08 13.94
C HIS A 164 8.20 -0.48 12.74
N VAL A 165 8.58 -1.75 12.69
CA VAL A 165 9.35 -2.31 11.59
C VAL A 165 8.38 -2.67 10.45
N GLN A 166 8.24 -1.77 9.46
CA GLN A 166 7.42 -2.05 8.26
C GLN A 166 7.87 -3.31 7.51
N ASN A 167 9.16 -3.66 7.60
CA ASN A 167 9.78 -4.82 6.95
C ASN A 167 10.25 -5.86 7.98
N ASP A 168 9.35 -6.31 8.85
CA ASP A 168 9.66 -7.38 9.79
C ASP A 168 10.00 -8.67 9.03
N ALA A 169 11.21 -9.20 9.26
CA ALA A 169 11.68 -10.43 8.64
C ALA A 169 10.77 -11.65 8.94
N TYR A 170 9.92 -11.55 9.96
CA TYR A 170 8.85 -12.49 10.27
C TYR A 170 8.02 -12.88 9.05
N HIS A 171 7.70 -11.94 8.16
CA HIS A 171 6.85 -12.21 7.01
C HIS A 171 7.52 -13.08 5.93
N ALA A 172 8.84 -13.24 5.97
CA ALA A 172 9.61 -14.11 5.06
C ALA A 172 9.86 -15.52 5.62
N LEU A 173 9.40 -15.81 6.85
CA LEU A 173 9.46 -17.14 7.46
C LEU A 173 8.43 -18.09 6.87
N THR A 174 8.69 -19.40 6.97
CA THR A 174 7.67 -20.42 6.70
C THR A 174 6.53 -20.33 7.71
N ARG A 175 5.36 -20.90 7.37
CA ARG A 175 4.19 -20.86 8.27
C ARG A 175 4.48 -21.47 9.66
N ALA A 176 5.28 -22.54 9.71
CA ALA A 176 5.65 -23.18 10.96
C ALA A 176 6.54 -22.28 11.82
N GLU A 177 7.58 -21.69 11.23
CA GLU A 177 8.48 -20.75 11.91
C GLU A 177 7.73 -19.50 12.39
N GLN A 178 6.82 -18.96 11.57
CA GLN A 178 5.94 -17.84 11.96
C GLN A 178 5.13 -18.16 13.21
N VAL A 179 4.52 -19.35 13.28
CA VAL A 179 3.76 -19.75 14.48
C VAL A 179 4.65 -19.74 15.70
N VAL A 180 5.88 -20.26 15.60
CA VAL A 180 6.82 -20.27 16.72
C VAL A 180 7.15 -18.84 17.15
N ILE A 181 7.64 -18.00 16.24
CA ILE A 181 8.07 -16.64 16.54
C ILE A 181 6.93 -15.78 17.07
N PHE A 182 5.73 -15.92 16.51
CA PHE A 182 4.55 -15.20 16.99
C PHE A 182 4.20 -15.55 18.44
N ARG A 183 4.18 -16.85 18.78
CA ARG A 183 3.88 -17.30 20.15
C ARG A 183 4.95 -16.91 21.15
N LEU A 184 6.21 -16.84 20.71
CA LEU A 184 7.32 -16.33 21.51
C LEU A 184 7.19 -14.82 21.78
N ARG A 185 6.97 -14.01 20.73
CA ARG A 185 6.84 -12.55 20.83
C ARG A 185 5.65 -12.10 21.66
N THR A 186 4.51 -12.77 21.50
CA THR A 186 3.28 -12.40 22.21
C THR A 186 3.18 -12.99 23.61
N GLY A 187 4.06 -13.96 23.95
CA GLY A 187 3.96 -14.70 25.20
C GLY A 187 2.78 -15.68 25.27
N HIS A 188 1.95 -15.79 24.21
CA HIS A 188 0.84 -16.74 24.11
C HIS A 188 1.36 -18.06 23.55
N ASN A 189 2.01 -18.84 24.41
CA ASN A 189 2.66 -20.10 24.08
C ASN A 189 2.29 -21.20 25.06
N ARG A 190 2.72 -22.42 24.77
CA ARG A 190 2.45 -23.60 25.60
C ARG A 190 3.54 -23.91 26.62
N LEU A 191 4.36 -22.92 27.00
CA LEU A 191 5.30 -23.10 28.11
C LEU A 191 4.55 -23.08 29.46
N ASN A 192 5.06 -23.81 30.46
CA ASN A 192 4.39 -24.00 31.75
C ASN A 192 3.98 -22.68 32.40
N HIS A 193 4.79 -21.62 32.25
CA HIS A 193 4.45 -20.34 32.85
C HIS A 193 3.17 -19.73 32.29
N HIS A 194 2.97 -19.74 30.97
CA HIS A 194 1.73 -19.24 30.36
C HIS A 194 0.55 -20.17 30.65
N LEU A 195 0.75 -21.49 30.51
CA LEU A 195 -0.28 -22.48 30.78
C LEU A 195 -0.81 -22.38 32.21
N TYR A 196 0.07 -22.28 33.20
CA TYR A 196 -0.30 -22.21 34.61
C TYR A 196 -0.91 -20.86 34.97
N THR A 197 -0.24 -19.75 34.66
CA THR A 197 -0.63 -18.42 35.17
C THR A 197 -1.80 -17.78 34.42
N LYS A 198 -2.02 -18.14 33.14
CA LYS A 198 -3.07 -17.52 32.31
C LYS A 198 -4.19 -18.50 32.00
N LEU A 199 -3.87 -19.75 31.68
CA LEU A 199 -4.85 -20.75 31.30
C LEU A 199 -5.29 -21.66 32.46
N HIS A 200 -4.60 -21.61 33.61
CA HIS A 200 -4.83 -22.48 34.76
C HIS A 200 -4.74 -23.98 34.38
N ILE A 201 -3.82 -24.31 33.47
CA ILE A 201 -3.54 -25.66 32.99
C ILE A 201 -2.20 -26.13 33.57
N GLY A 202 -2.17 -27.35 34.11
CA GLY A 202 -0.99 -27.95 34.74
C GLY A 202 -0.92 -27.69 36.25
N THR A 203 0.09 -28.27 36.90
CA THR A 203 0.24 -28.23 38.37
C THR A 203 1.22 -27.18 38.85
N SER A 204 2.08 -26.65 37.97
CA SER A 204 3.13 -25.68 38.32
C SER A 204 3.57 -24.87 37.09
N ASP A 205 4.06 -23.65 37.32
CA ASP A 205 4.69 -22.81 36.32
C ASP A 205 6.19 -23.13 36.11
N GLN A 206 6.77 -23.98 36.96
CA GLN A 206 8.20 -24.24 37.02
C GLN A 206 8.72 -24.99 35.79
N CYS A 207 9.95 -24.65 35.40
CA CYS A 207 10.70 -25.42 34.41
C CYS A 207 11.25 -26.70 35.04
N THR A 208 11.44 -27.75 34.23
CA THR A 208 12.03 -29.02 34.66
C THR A 208 13.47 -28.89 35.15
N CYS A 209 14.15 -27.80 34.79
CA CYS A 209 15.48 -27.46 35.31
C CYS A 209 15.45 -26.99 36.78
N GLN A 210 14.26 -26.70 37.33
CA GLN A 210 14.02 -26.26 38.71
C GLN A 210 14.66 -24.93 39.12
N THR A 211 15.15 -24.12 38.18
CA THR A 211 15.76 -22.82 38.48
C THR A 211 14.79 -21.63 38.32
N GLY A 212 13.51 -21.89 38.06
CA GLY A 212 12.47 -20.85 37.92
C GLY A 212 11.33 -21.26 36.98
N GLY A 213 10.39 -20.32 36.77
CA GLY A 213 9.26 -20.49 35.87
C GLY A 213 9.68 -20.70 34.41
N GLN A 214 9.01 -21.60 33.69
CA GLN A 214 9.28 -21.87 32.28
C GLN A 214 8.73 -20.74 31.39
N THR A 215 9.44 -19.61 31.37
CA THR A 215 9.15 -18.47 30.52
C THR A 215 9.96 -18.51 29.23
N VAL A 216 9.57 -17.72 28.23
CA VAL A 216 10.35 -17.56 27.00
C VAL A 216 11.76 -17.06 27.30
N ILE A 217 11.90 -16.05 28.16
CA ILE A 217 13.21 -15.51 28.57
C ILE A 217 14.03 -16.61 29.25
N HIS A 218 13.43 -17.37 30.15
CA HIS A 218 14.12 -18.47 30.81
C HIS A 218 14.65 -19.49 29.79
N VAL A 219 13.80 -19.96 28.87
CA VAL A 219 14.19 -20.95 27.84
C VAL A 219 15.28 -20.41 26.90
N LEU A 220 15.11 -19.18 26.39
CA LEU A 220 15.99 -18.59 25.38
C LEU A 220 17.29 -18.00 25.94
N GLN A 221 17.36 -17.64 27.23
CA GLN A 221 18.55 -16.99 27.83
C GLN A 221 19.19 -17.78 28.97
N HIS A 222 18.42 -18.41 29.86
CA HIS A 222 18.94 -18.77 31.19
C HIS A 222 18.86 -20.25 31.54
N CYS A 223 18.04 -21.05 30.86
CA CYS A 223 17.73 -22.42 31.27
C CYS A 223 18.97 -23.33 31.14
N PRO A 224 19.53 -23.88 32.24
CA PRO A 224 20.77 -24.66 32.16
C PRO A 224 20.61 -25.94 31.32
N MET A 225 19.40 -26.51 31.24
CA MET A 225 19.14 -27.67 30.39
C MET A 225 19.39 -27.42 28.90
N TYR A 226 19.23 -26.19 28.45
CA TYR A 226 19.41 -25.82 27.04
C TYR A 226 20.69 -25.02 26.79
N GLU A 227 21.62 -24.98 27.75
CA GLU A 227 22.86 -24.19 27.63
C GLU A 227 23.72 -24.64 26.44
N ASN A 228 23.98 -25.95 26.32
CA ASN A 228 24.76 -26.48 25.20
C ASN A 228 24.11 -26.17 23.84
N LEU A 229 22.78 -26.31 23.74
CA LEU A 229 22.04 -25.99 22.52
C LEU A 229 22.06 -24.48 22.23
N ARG A 230 21.96 -23.63 23.26
CA ARG A 230 22.08 -22.18 23.10
C ARG A 230 23.47 -21.79 22.61
N ASN A 231 24.53 -22.38 23.16
CA ASN A 231 25.91 -22.08 22.76
C ASN A 231 26.20 -22.58 21.34
N LEU A 232 25.56 -23.67 20.91
CA LEU A 232 25.64 -24.16 19.54
C LEU A 232 24.95 -23.21 18.55
N MET A 233 23.73 -22.75 18.89
CA MET A 233 22.94 -21.86 18.02
C MET A 233 23.50 -20.43 18.03
N TRP A 234 23.86 -19.92 19.20
CA TRP A 234 24.39 -18.58 19.43
C TRP A 234 25.74 -18.65 20.14
N PRO A 235 26.86 -18.79 19.40
CA PRO A 235 28.20 -18.84 19.99
C PRO A 235 28.63 -17.53 20.67
N GLN A 236 28.00 -16.42 20.31
CA GLN A 236 28.19 -15.11 20.92
C GLN A 236 26.94 -14.75 21.73
N ASP A 237 27.13 -14.01 22.83
CA ASP A 237 26.01 -13.52 23.62
C ASP A 237 25.07 -12.70 22.74
N THR A 238 23.82 -13.18 22.64
CA THR A 238 22.83 -12.64 21.70
C THR A 238 21.63 -12.16 22.50
N PRO A 239 21.28 -10.85 22.44
CA PRO A 239 20.21 -10.29 23.24
C PRO A 239 18.85 -10.82 22.78
N MET A 240 17.90 -10.84 23.72
CA MET A 240 16.52 -11.29 23.47
C MET A 240 15.87 -10.54 22.30
N ALA A 241 16.14 -9.25 22.17
CA ALA A 241 15.63 -8.42 21.08
C ALA A 241 16.07 -8.95 19.71
N GLN A 242 17.33 -9.39 19.57
CA GLN A 242 17.82 -9.96 18.32
C GLN A 242 17.23 -11.35 18.06
N LYS A 243 17.12 -12.20 19.10
CA LYS A 243 16.51 -13.53 18.95
C LYS A 243 15.05 -13.47 18.49
N LEU A 244 14.30 -12.46 18.94
CA LEU A 244 12.88 -12.33 18.64
C LEU A 244 12.56 -11.36 17.50
N TYR A 245 13.37 -10.33 17.27
CA TYR A 245 13.09 -9.23 16.32
C TYR A 245 14.26 -8.92 15.39
N GLY A 246 15.27 -9.78 15.34
CA GLY A 246 16.44 -9.62 14.47
C GLY A 246 16.17 -9.96 13.01
N SER A 247 17.24 -10.29 12.30
CA SER A 247 17.21 -10.64 10.88
C SER A 247 16.45 -11.94 10.62
N LEU A 248 16.14 -12.22 9.34
CA LEU A 248 15.51 -13.49 8.95
C LEU A 248 16.29 -14.71 9.46
N GLU A 249 17.63 -14.64 9.45
CA GLU A 249 18.47 -15.71 9.96
C GLU A 249 18.36 -15.87 11.48
N ASP A 250 18.31 -14.75 12.23
CA ASP A 250 18.11 -14.79 13.68
C ASP A 250 16.76 -15.45 14.03
N LEU A 251 15.69 -15.10 13.30
CA LEU A 251 14.37 -15.67 13.56
C LEU A 251 14.29 -17.15 13.21
N ARG A 252 14.90 -17.58 12.09
CA ARG A 252 14.98 -19.00 11.73
C ARG A 252 15.74 -19.79 12.79
N ARG A 253 16.87 -19.25 13.24
CA ARG A 253 17.68 -19.86 14.31
C ARG A 253 16.90 -20.01 15.61
N THR A 254 16.13 -18.99 16.00
CA THR A 254 15.22 -19.08 17.16
C THR A 254 14.14 -20.15 16.98
N ALA A 255 13.55 -20.26 15.79
CA ALA A 255 12.56 -21.29 15.49
C ALA A 255 13.17 -22.71 15.54
N THR A 256 14.36 -22.91 14.97
CA THR A 256 15.12 -24.16 15.04
C THR A 256 15.47 -24.53 16.47
N PHE A 257 15.99 -23.57 17.25
CA PHE A 257 16.29 -23.78 18.67
C PHE A 257 15.06 -24.30 19.42
N MET A 258 13.88 -23.69 19.22
CA MET A 258 12.66 -24.16 19.87
C MET A 258 12.26 -25.56 19.42
N SER A 259 12.38 -25.89 18.14
CA SER A 259 12.12 -27.24 17.64
C SER A 259 13.03 -28.29 18.29
N GLU A 260 14.31 -27.97 18.48
CA GLU A 260 15.29 -28.88 19.08
C GLU A 260 15.14 -29.02 20.60
N THR A 261 14.53 -28.04 21.29
CA THR A 261 14.22 -28.18 22.73
C THR A 261 13.16 -29.24 23.03
N GLY A 262 12.36 -29.64 22.03
CA GLY A 262 11.22 -30.53 22.20
C GLY A 262 10.04 -29.92 22.96
N LEU A 263 10.10 -28.64 23.32
CA LEU A 263 9.02 -27.95 24.00
C LEU A 263 7.88 -27.65 23.02
N SER A 264 6.65 -27.92 23.45
CA SER A 264 5.48 -27.47 22.69
C SER A 264 5.37 -25.95 22.82
N ILE A 265 5.34 -25.26 21.68
CA ILE A 265 5.06 -23.83 21.58
C ILE A 265 3.71 -23.62 20.97
#